data_AF-A0A8X8ZEN7-F1
#
_entry.id   AF-A0A8X8ZEN7-F1
#
_cell.length_a   1.000
_cell.length_b   1.000
_cell.length_c   1.000
_cell.angle_alpha   90.00
_cell.angle_beta   90.00
_cell.angle_gamma   90.00
#
_symmetry.space_group_name_H-M   'P 1'
#
loop_
_entity.id
_entity.type
_entity.pdbx_description
1 polymer ?
#
loop_
_entity_poly.entity_id
_entity_poly.type
_entity_poly.pdbx_seq_one_letter_code
_entity_poly.pdbx_strand_id
1 'polypeptide(L)'
;MSCITSPVMSVRVSTSSIFQFGVNDLQLKTFGFPPLEDREKSRAMLAGIDFFGGGSLAKEEMVRLADVERGAFNDMFVILSDIWVDHEEKTMEKLEIILSGYENENVVPSLFRPSNALPRCSLPKYIIEEFQNHIPNAAFMINPCRYFLMLAKTVSCLTKLEYHESPLKQLGHNSILQLVATIVHQSHLCPLPLSIQPISWNFDHSLHLYPTPQTIILGDRSEQKAFKYTGITCFNPGSFSNDFAFVAYRPCSQEVELSAV
;
A
#
# COMPACT_ATOMS: atom_id res chain seq x y z
N MET A 1 46.30 -20.72 -36.40
CA MET A 1 45.12 -19.99 -35.88
C MET A 1 44.28 -20.96 -35.07
N SER A 2 44.57 -21.08 -33.78
CA SER A 2 43.79 -21.90 -32.84
C SER A 2 42.82 -20.97 -32.11
N CYS A 3 41.53 -21.04 -32.48
CA CYS A 3 40.47 -20.36 -31.75
C CYS A 3 40.30 -21.02 -30.38
N ILE A 4 40.73 -20.31 -29.33
CA ILE A 4 40.49 -20.69 -27.95
C ILE A 4 39.01 -20.45 -27.68
N THR A 5 38.25 -21.54 -27.54
CA THR A 5 36.87 -21.52 -27.05
C THR A 5 36.88 -21.11 -25.58
N SER A 6 36.54 -19.85 -25.29
CA SER A 6 36.32 -19.37 -23.93
C SER A 6 35.09 -20.06 -23.33
N PRO A 7 35.12 -20.50 -22.06
CA PRO A 7 33.99 -21.17 -21.43
C PRO A 7 32.88 -20.13 -21.17
N VAL A 8 31.70 -20.37 -21.74
CA VAL A 8 30.49 -19.60 -21.43
C VAL A 8 30.05 -20.01 -20.03
N MET A 9 30.29 -19.16 -19.03
CA MET A 9 29.77 -19.37 -17.68
C MET A 9 28.38 -18.74 -17.60
N SER A 10 27.34 -19.58 -17.57
CA SER A 10 25.96 -19.13 -17.39
C SER A 10 25.67 -18.91 -15.90
N VAL A 11 25.59 -17.65 -15.48
CA VAL A 11 25.09 -17.31 -14.13
C VAL A 11 23.59 -17.07 -14.22
N ARG A 12 22.80 -17.86 -13.50
CA ARG A 12 21.36 -17.59 -13.31
C ARG A 12 21.20 -16.57 -12.19
N VAL A 13 20.86 -15.34 -12.55
CA VAL A 13 20.17 -14.39 -11.65
C VAL A 13 18.69 -14.47 -11.99
N SER A 14 17.80 -14.47 -10.99
CA SER A 14 16.35 -14.79 -11.02
C SER A 14 15.45 -14.10 -12.07
N THR A 15 15.80 -14.24 -13.35
CA THR A 15 15.00 -14.04 -14.55
C THR A 15 15.52 -15.05 -15.58
N SER A 16 14.63 -15.63 -16.37
CA SER A 16 14.97 -16.60 -17.42
C SER A 16 15.72 -15.91 -18.57
N SER A 17 16.95 -15.48 -18.34
CA SER A 17 17.68 -14.58 -19.23
C SER A 17 18.93 -15.27 -19.77
N ILE A 18 19.05 -15.35 -21.10
CA ILE A 18 20.26 -15.77 -21.80
C ILE A 18 21.17 -14.54 -21.87
N PHE A 19 22.28 -14.57 -21.13
CA PHE A 19 23.27 -13.49 -21.13
C PHE A 19 24.32 -13.73 -22.22
N GLN A 20 24.73 -12.66 -22.89
CA GLN A 20 25.94 -12.64 -23.71
C GLN A 20 26.90 -11.64 -23.07
N PHE A 21 28.04 -12.12 -22.60
CA PHE A 21 29.04 -11.31 -21.91
C PHE A 21 30.05 -10.75 -22.92
N GLY A 22 30.12 -9.41 -23.02
CA GLY A 22 31.28 -8.70 -23.54
C GLY A 22 32.27 -8.38 -22.42
N VAL A 23 33.44 -7.81 -22.75
CA VAL A 23 34.51 -7.51 -21.77
C VAL A 23 34.04 -6.56 -20.66
N ASN A 24 33.09 -5.66 -20.96
CA ASN A 24 32.46 -4.74 -19.99
C ASN A 24 30.93 -4.60 -20.15
N ASP A 25 30.31 -5.38 -21.05
CA ASP A 25 28.90 -5.19 -21.43
C ASP A 25 28.06 -6.43 -21.10
N LEU A 26 26.97 -6.23 -20.37
CA LEU A 26 25.96 -7.24 -20.08
C LEU A 26 24.78 -7.06 -21.04
N GLN A 27 24.70 -7.89 -22.08
CA GLN A 27 23.56 -7.87 -22.99
C GLN A 27 22.45 -8.79 -22.47
N LEU A 28 21.33 -8.16 -22.11
CA LEU A 28 20.12 -8.81 -21.60
C LEU A 28 19.07 -8.93 -22.70
N LYS A 29 18.63 -10.17 -22.98
CA LYS A 29 17.60 -10.44 -24.00
C LYS A 29 16.17 -10.27 -23.47
N THR A 30 15.96 -10.53 -22.19
CA THR A 30 14.66 -10.51 -21.54
C THR A 30 14.81 -9.98 -20.12
N PHE A 31 13.84 -9.21 -19.67
CA PHE A 31 13.72 -8.78 -18.29
C PHE A 31 12.36 -9.22 -17.77
N GLY A 32 12.30 -9.57 -16.49
CA GLY A 32 11.08 -9.97 -15.83
C GLY A 32 11.19 -9.73 -14.33
N PHE A 33 10.05 -9.71 -13.66
CA PHE A 33 10.04 -9.74 -12.21
C PHE A 33 10.31 -11.15 -11.68
N PRO A 34 10.86 -11.29 -10.46
CA PRO A 34 10.88 -12.58 -9.79
C PRO A 34 9.45 -13.10 -9.60
N PRO A 35 9.24 -14.43 -9.64
CA PRO A 35 7.91 -14.99 -9.42
C PRO A 35 7.40 -14.60 -8.02
N LEU A 36 6.12 -14.24 -7.95
CA LEU A 36 5.51 -13.87 -6.68
C LEU A 36 5.35 -15.13 -5.80
N GLU A 37 5.82 -15.03 -4.56
CA GLU A 37 5.63 -16.08 -3.56
C GLU A 37 4.18 -16.08 -3.08
N ASP A 38 3.62 -17.28 -2.93
CA ASP A 38 2.27 -17.44 -2.39
C ASP A 38 2.26 -17.19 -0.88
N ARG A 39 1.38 -16.29 -0.45
CA ARG A 39 1.27 -15.81 0.93
C ARG A 39 1.02 -16.93 1.94
N GLU A 40 0.21 -17.92 1.58
CA GLU A 40 -0.08 -19.06 2.47
C GLU A 40 1.18 -19.90 2.71
N LYS A 41 2.01 -20.09 1.68
CA LYS A 41 3.30 -20.77 1.79
C LYS A 41 4.27 -19.99 2.65
N SER A 42 4.37 -18.66 2.46
CA SER A 42 5.23 -17.80 3.29
C SER A 42 4.85 -17.88 4.76
N ARG A 43 3.55 -17.78 5.07
CA ARG A 43 3.04 -17.86 6.44
C ARG A 43 3.25 -19.23 7.07
N ALA A 44 3.10 -20.31 6.28
CA ALA A 44 3.34 -21.66 6.76
C ALA A 44 4.84 -21.91 7.05
N MET A 45 5.74 -21.43 6.18
CA MET A 45 7.18 -21.56 6.35
C MET A 45 7.71 -20.75 7.54
N LEU A 46 7.12 -19.58 7.80
CA LEU A 46 7.54 -18.65 8.85
C LEU A 46 6.58 -18.65 10.03
N ALA A 47 5.93 -19.80 10.27
CA ALA A 47 5.00 -19.97 11.38
C ALA A 47 5.67 -19.64 12.72
N GLY A 48 5.07 -18.74 13.50
CA GLY A 48 5.57 -18.30 14.80
C GLY A 48 6.36 -16.98 14.78
N ILE A 49 6.69 -16.44 13.59
CA ILE A 49 7.25 -15.08 13.48
C ILE A 49 6.12 -14.08 13.26
N ASP A 50 6.07 -13.06 14.10
CA ASP A 50 5.16 -11.94 13.94
C ASP A 50 5.81 -10.84 13.08
N PHE A 51 5.45 -10.82 11.80
CA PHE A 51 5.89 -9.77 10.85
C PHE A 51 5.13 -8.45 11.01
N PHE A 52 4.03 -8.44 11.76
CA PHE A 52 3.19 -7.27 11.93
C PHE A 52 3.57 -6.46 13.17
N GLY A 53 4.10 -7.12 14.21
CA GLY A 53 4.42 -6.49 15.49
C GLY A 53 3.21 -6.33 16.42
N GLY A 54 2.12 -7.07 16.16
CA GLY A 54 0.90 -7.08 16.96
C GLY A 54 0.87 -8.15 18.06
N GLY A 55 1.91 -8.99 18.15
CA GLY A 55 1.96 -10.17 19.00
C GLY A 55 1.47 -11.44 18.29
N SER A 56 1.92 -12.60 18.78
CA SER A 56 1.40 -13.90 18.31
C SER A 56 0.06 -14.17 18.99
N LEU A 57 -1.02 -14.29 18.21
CA LEU A 57 -2.34 -14.64 18.71
C LEU A 57 -2.44 -16.13 19.01
N ALA A 58 -3.06 -16.47 20.14
CA ALA A 58 -3.36 -17.86 20.46
C ALA A 58 -4.39 -18.45 19.47
N LYS A 59 -4.41 -19.78 19.32
CA LYS A 59 -5.36 -20.44 18.41
C LYS A 59 -6.81 -20.16 18.80
N GLU A 60 -7.13 -20.06 20.09
CA GLU A 60 -8.48 -19.69 20.53
C GLU A 60 -8.84 -18.26 20.15
N GLU A 61 -7.90 -17.31 20.25
CA GLU A 61 -8.13 -15.92 19.86
C GLU A 61 -8.40 -15.81 18.37
N MET A 62 -7.65 -16.54 17.54
CA MET A 62 -7.89 -16.60 16.10
C MET A 62 -9.30 -17.11 15.76
N VAL A 63 -9.83 -18.09 16.51
CA VAL A 63 -11.20 -18.56 16.29
C VAL A 63 -12.21 -17.48 16.70
N ARG A 64 -12.01 -16.84 17.86
CA ARG A 64 -12.90 -15.78 18.35
C ARG A 64 -12.94 -14.58 17.40
N LEU A 65 -11.79 -14.15 16.90
CA LEU A 65 -11.68 -13.07 15.92
C LEU A 65 -12.34 -13.46 14.58
N ALA A 66 -12.38 -14.74 14.21
CA ALA A 66 -13.12 -15.23 13.05
C ALA A 66 -14.63 -15.06 13.18
N ASP A 67 -15.14 -15.36 14.37
CA ASP A 67 -16.56 -15.24 14.63
C ASP A 67 -16.98 -13.77 14.71
N VAL A 68 -16.13 -12.91 15.27
CA VAL A 68 -16.33 -11.45 15.26
C VAL A 68 -16.29 -10.90 13.83
N GLU A 69 -15.33 -11.32 12.99
CA GLU A 69 -15.24 -10.87 11.59
C GLU A 69 -16.49 -11.26 10.79
N ARG A 70 -17.05 -12.46 11.01
CA ARG A 70 -18.32 -12.87 10.39
C ARG A 70 -19.51 -12.04 10.86
N GLY A 71 -19.49 -11.60 12.11
CA GLY A 71 -20.51 -10.70 12.67
C GLY A 71 -20.42 -9.26 12.11
N ALA A 72 -19.20 -8.82 11.76
CA ALA A 72 -18.86 -7.49 11.26
C ALA A 72 -18.99 -7.36 9.73
N PHE A 73 -19.94 -8.05 9.10
CA PHE A 73 -20.06 -8.09 7.63
C PHE A 73 -20.46 -6.75 7.01
N ASN A 74 -21.11 -5.87 7.80
CA ASN A 74 -21.51 -4.53 7.38
C ASN A 74 -20.46 -3.46 7.69
N ASP A 75 -19.39 -3.81 8.42
CA ASP A 75 -18.35 -2.83 8.76
C ASP A 75 -17.66 -2.37 7.47
N MET A 76 -17.41 -1.07 7.38
CA MET A 76 -16.87 -0.45 6.17
C MET A 76 -15.84 0.61 6.53
N PHE A 77 -14.77 0.65 5.74
CA PHE A 77 -13.79 1.72 5.78
C PHE A 77 -14.10 2.74 4.70
N VAL A 78 -14.37 3.97 5.10
CA VAL A 78 -14.41 5.11 4.17
C VAL A 78 -13.01 5.68 4.07
N ILE A 79 -12.45 5.65 2.87
CA ILE A 79 -11.07 6.03 2.60
C ILE A 79 -11.08 7.24 1.67
N LEU A 80 -10.48 8.31 2.16
CA LEU A 80 -10.28 9.57 1.48
C LEU A 80 -8.77 9.80 1.31
N SER A 81 -8.37 10.42 0.22
CA SER A 81 -6.96 10.74 -0.06
C SER A 81 -6.84 12.16 -0.62
N ASP A 82 -5.70 12.79 -0.35
CA ASP A 82 -5.36 14.15 -0.82
C ASP A 82 -6.46 15.18 -0.49
N ILE A 83 -6.84 15.27 0.79
CA ILE A 83 -7.83 16.24 1.31
C ILE A 83 -7.14 17.56 1.63
N TRP A 84 -7.52 18.65 0.97
CA TRP A 84 -6.99 19.99 1.21
C TRP A 84 -8.06 20.84 1.86
N VAL A 85 -7.97 21.00 3.18
CA VAL A 85 -8.95 21.74 4.00
C VAL A 85 -8.84 23.26 3.78
N ASP A 86 -7.75 23.71 3.17
CA ASP A 86 -7.40 25.11 2.96
C ASP A 86 -7.84 25.67 1.60
N HIS A 87 -8.04 24.82 0.59
CA HIS A 87 -8.09 25.30 -0.80
C HIS A 87 -9.48 25.56 -1.38
N GLU A 88 -10.57 25.06 -0.80
CA GLU A 88 -11.92 25.38 -1.29
C GLU A 88 -12.97 25.23 -0.17
N GLU A 89 -13.86 26.23 -0.02
CA GLU A 89 -15.02 26.13 0.89
C GLU A 89 -15.87 24.88 0.56
N LYS A 90 -15.93 24.52 -0.72
CA LYS A 90 -16.60 23.31 -1.23
C LYS A 90 -16.05 22.01 -0.66
N THR A 91 -14.74 21.93 -0.36
CA THR A 91 -14.15 20.69 0.19
C THR A 91 -14.70 20.41 1.58
N MET A 92 -14.91 21.46 2.39
CA MET A 92 -15.52 21.33 3.72
C MET A 92 -17.01 21.01 3.64
N GLU A 93 -17.76 21.65 2.74
CA GLU A 93 -19.18 21.33 2.50
C GLU A 93 -19.36 19.85 2.09
N LYS A 94 -18.50 19.36 1.19
CA LYS A 94 -18.53 17.97 0.72
C LYS A 94 -18.11 17.00 1.81
N LEU A 95 -17.12 17.36 2.62
CA LEU A 95 -16.72 16.57 3.78
C LEU A 95 -17.87 16.48 4.80
N GLU A 96 -18.60 17.57 5.04
CA GLU A 96 -19.79 17.59 5.90
C GLU A 96 -20.90 16.67 5.37
N ILE A 97 -21.14 16.66 4.05
CA ILE A 97 -22.10 15.73 3.42
C ILE A 97 -21.68 14.27 3.66
N ILE A 98 -20.39 13.95 3.53
CA ILE A 98 -19.91 12.59 3.82
C ILE A 98 -20.11 12.26 5.29
N LEU A 99 -19.63 13.13 6.19
CA LEU A 99 -19.65 12.88 7.63
C LEU A 99 -21.07 12.81 8.19
N SER A 100 -22.00 13.63 7.70
CA SER A 100 -23.42 13.56 8.07
C SER A 100 -24.07 12.23 7.65
N GLY A 101 -23.63 11.64 6.54
CA GLY A 101 -24.04 10.29 6.13
C GLY A 101 -23.61 9.18 7.10
N TYR A 102 -22.60 9.43 7.94
CA TYR A 102 -22.05 8.47 8.90
C TYR A 102 -22.19 8.90 10.37
N GLU A 103 -23.02 9.92 10.66
CA GLU A 103 -23.16 10.50 12.01
C GLU A 103 -23.65 9.48 13.06
N ASN A 104 -24.44 8.48 12.64
CA ASN A 104 -24.96 7.43 13.52
C ASN A 104 -23.99 6.23 13.71
N GLU A 105 -22.84 6.25 13.05
CA GLU A 105 -21.85 5.18 13.09
C GLU A 105 -20.64 5.58 13.94
N ASN A 106 -20.04 4.62 14.64
CA ASN A 106 -18.81 4.86 15.41
C ASN A 106 -17.60 4.97 14.48
N VAL A 107 -17.41 6.15 13.86
CA VAL A 107 -16.28 6.42 12.97
C VAL A 107 -15.04 6.82 13.76
N VAL A 108 -13.92 6.15 13.50
CA VAL A 108 -12.58 6.53 13.99
C VAL A 108 -11.83 7.20 12.84
N PRO A 109 -11.84 8.55 12.72
CA PRO A 109 -11.12 9.22 11.66
C PRO A 109 -9.61 9.02 11.85
N SER A 110 -8.93 8.65 10.77
CA SER A 110 -7.49 8.43 10.74
C SER A 110 -6.81 9.41 9.78
N LEU A 111 -5.95 10.30 10.29
CA LEU A 111 -5.30 11.34 9.48
C LEU A 111 -3.78 11.13 9.34
N PHE A 112 -3.26 11.43 8.15
CA PHE A 112 -1.85 11.30 7.80
C PHE A 112 -1.18 12.66 7.55
N ARG A 113 0.06 12.82 8.00
CA ARG A 113 0.87 14.02 7.75
C ARG A 113 1.55 13.97 6.37
N PRO A 114 1.54 15.06 5.59
CA PRO A 114 2.41 15.20 4.41
C PRO A 114 3.86 15.47 4.85
N SER A 115 4.82 14.71 4.31
CA SER A 115 6.27 14.88 4.51
C SER A 115 7.06 14.29 3.33
N ASN A 116 8.31 14.68 3.14
CA ASN A 116 9.09 14.27 1.95
C ASN A 116 9.89 12.97 2.15
N ALA A 117 10.17 12.57 3.40
CA ALA A 117 10.91 11.34 3.72
C ALA A 117 10.01 10.27 4.34
N LEU A 118 10.30 9.00 4.03
CA LEU A 118 9.58 7.84 4.57
C LEU A 118 10.35 7.13 5.69
N PRO A 119 9.67 6.53 6.69
CA PRO A 119 8.25 6.70 7.02
C PRO A 119 7.97 8.07 7.65
N ARG A 120 6.78 8.62 7.39
CA ARG A 120 6.35 9.94 7.85
C ARG A 120 5.78 9.85 9.25
N CYS A 121 6.30 10.64 10.18
CA CYS A 121 5.73 10.76 11.53
C CYS A 121 4.30 11.30 11.50
N SER A 122 3.52 10.96 12.53
CA SER A 122 2.19 11.55 12.76
C SER A 122 2.26 13.07 12.90
N LEU A 123 1.10 13.73 12.91
CA LEU A 123 1.04 15.15 13.24
C LEU A 123 1.61 15.39 14.66
N PRO A 124 2.20 16.56 14.92
CA PRO A 124 2.66 16.93 16.26
C PRO A 124 1.52 16.92 17.28
N LYS A 125 1.83 16.52 18.51
CA LYS A 125 0.84 16.42 19.59
C LYS A 125 0.08 17.72 19.85
N TYR A 126 0.73 18.87 19.74
CA TYR A 126 0.05 20.16 19.97
C TYR A 126 -1.11 20.44 19.00
N ILE A 127 -1.06 19.94 17.75
CA ILE A 127 -2.18 20.05 16.79
C ILE A 127 -3.23 18.99 17.11
N ILE A 128 -2.76 17.78 17.42
CA ILE A 128 -3.61 16.63 17.67
C ILE A 128 -4.45 16.81 18.93
N GLU A 129 -3.89 17.33 20.01
CA GLU A 129 -4.56 17.48 21.30
C GLU A 129 -5.80 18.38 21.19
N GLU A 130 -5.70 19.48 20.43
CA GLU A 130 -6.85 20.36 20.17
C GLU A 130 -7.95 19.65 19.39
N PHE A 131 -7.58 18.83 18.39
CA PHE A 131 -8.54 18.04 17.61
C PHE A 131 -9.15 16.89 18.41
N GLN A 132 -8.35 16.19 19.22
CA GLN A 132 -8.79 15.08 20.07
C GLN A 132 -9.73 15.53 21.20
N ASN A 133 -9.63 16.78 21.64
CA ASN A 133 -10.61 17.36 22.56
C ASN A 133 -12.00 17.44 21.95
N HIS A 134 -12.10 17.64 20.63
CA HIS A 134 -13.37 17.67 19.92
C HIS A 134 -13.81 16.28 19.47
N ILE A 135 -12.86 15.44 19.04
CA ILE A 135 -13.11 14.08 18.55
C ILE A 135 -12.18 13.11 19.29
N PRO A 136 -12.60 12.58 20.45
CA PRO A 136 -11.74 11.74 21.29
C PRO A 136 -11.35 10.41 20.63
N ASN A 137 -12.14 9.96 19.68
CA ASN A 137 -11.91 8.71 18.95
C ASN A 137 -10.99 8.89 17.73
N ALA A 138 -10.48 10.10 17.45
CA ALA A 138 -9.61 10.35 16.31
C ALA A 138 -8.20 9.79 16.52
N ALA A 139 -7.74 9.00 15.55
CA ALA A 139 -6.39 8.44 15.52
C ALA A 139 -5.51 9.20 14.52
N PHE A 140 -4.27 9.49 14.90
CA PHE A 140 -3.29 10.14 14.01
C PHE A 140 -2.11 9.21 13.81
N MET A 141 -1.80 8.90 12.56
CA MET A 141 -0.95 7.76 12.23
C MET A 141 0.26 8.14 11.36
N ILE A 142 1.21 7.21 11.29
CA ILE A 142 2.43 7.29 10.45
C ILE A 142 2.04 7.06 8.98
N ASN A 143 2.85 7.47 8.00
CA ASN A 143 2.61 7.11 6.60
C ASN A 143 3.89 6.56 5.95
N PRO A 144 3.92 5.31 5.46
CA PRO A 144 2.80 4.38 5.39
C PRO A 144 2.36 3.85 6.76
N CYS A 145 1.13 3.35 6.79
CA CYS A 145 0.60 2.60 7.92
C CYS A 145 0.05 1.25 7.48
N ARG A 146 0.12 0.30 8.40
CA ARG A 146 -0.49 -1.01 8.24
C ARG A 146 -1.65 -1.15 9.23
N TYR A 147 -2.82 -1.45 8.73
CA TYR A 147 -3.96 -1.84 9.55
C TYR A 147 -4.01 -3.36 9.63
N PHE A 148 -4.12 -3.90 10.83
CA PHE A 148 -4.45 -5.30 11.06
C PHE A 148 -5.93 -5.39 11.40
N LEU A 149 -6.70 -5.86 10.44
CA LEU A 149 -8.12 -6.10 10.63
C LEU A 149 -8.36 -7.55 10.97
N MET A 150 -8.85 -7.72 12.20
CA MET A 150 -9.47 -8.88 12.87
C MET A 150 -8.82 -10.26 12.65
N LEU A 151 -8.47 -10.69 11.43
CA LEU A 151 -7.79 -11.96 11.18
C LEU A 151 -6.72 -11.91 10.08
N ALA A 152 -5.73 -11.03 10.22
CA ALA A 152 -4.60 -10.98 9.30
C ALA A 152 -4.93 -10.47 7.88
N LYS A 153 -5.87 -9.53 7.79
CA LYS A 153 -5.97 -8.60 6.67
C LYS A 153 -5.03 -7.43 6.95
N THR A 154 -3.81 -7.55 6.45
CA THR A 154 -2.87 -6.42 6.42
C THR A 154 -3.31 -5.49 5.29
N VAL A 155 -3.76 -4.30 5.66
CA VAL A 155 -4.02 -3.21 4.71
C VAL A 155 -2.84 -2.25 4.82
N SER A 156 -2.03 -2.16 3.76
CA SER A 156 -0.94 -1.19 3.72
C SER A 156 -1.41 0.05 2.98
N CYS A 157 -1.47 1.17 3.69
CA CYS A 157 -1.84 2.46 3.13
C CYS A 157 -0.58 3.26 2.86
N LEU A 158 -0.37 3.62 1.60
CA LEU A 158 0.54 4.69 1.21
C LEU A 158 -0.29 5.84 0.69
N THR A 159 -0.27 6.96 1.39
CA THR A 159 -0.83 8.20 0.84
C THR A 159 0.32 9.01 0.27
N LYS A 160 0.24 9.41 -0.98
CA LYS A 160 1.18 10.27 -1.71
C LYS A 160 2.56 9.65 -1.91
N LEU A 161 2.65 8.73 -2.87
CA LEU A 161 3.88 8.50 -3.61
C LEU A 161 3.89 9.49 -4.78
N GLU A 162 4.68 10.56 -4.68
CA GLU A 162 4.96 11.38 -5.85
C GLU A 162 5.89 10.58 -6.76
N TYR A 163 5.31 9.74 -7.63
CA TYR A 163 6.03 9.14 -8.75
C TYR A 163 6.32 10.26 -9.76
N HIS A 164 7.29 11.12 -9.42
CA HIS A 164 7.92 12.02 -10.37
C HIS A 164 8.61 11.16 -11.43
N GLU A 165 7.90 10.98 -12.53
CA GLU A 165 8.39 10.48 -13.81
C GLU A 165 9.37 9.30 -13.71
N SER A 166 8.90 8.18 -13.18
CA SER A 166 9.57 6.92 -13.49
C SER A 166 9.54 6.69 -15.02
N PRO A 167 10.61 6.14 -15.63
CA PRO A 167 10.65 5.79 -17.05
C PRO A 167 9.52 4.82 -17.49
N LEU A 168 8.78 4.25 -16.54
CA LEU A 168 7.59 3.41 -16.77
C LEU A 168 6.38 4.18 -17.32
N LYS A 169 6.33 5.51 -17.27
CA LYS A 169 5.24 6.31 -17.89
C LYS A 169 5.18 6.18 -19.41
N GLN A 170 6.22 5.67 -20.07
CA GLN A 170 6.27 5.55 -21.53
C GLN A 170 5.44 4.40 -22.09
N LEU A 171 4.94 3.47 -21.26
CA LEU A 171 4.15 2.33 -21.72
C LEU A 171 2.68 2.54 -21.34
N GLY A 172 1.95 3.16 -22.27
CA GLY A 172 0.57 3.62 -22.08
C GLY A 172 -0.44 2.58 -21.57
N HIS A 173 -1.59 3.15 -21.18
CA HIS A 173 -2.86 2.55 -20.79
C HIS A 173 -3.08 2.05 -19.36
N ASN A 174 -2.10 1.76 -18.50
CA ASN A 174 -2.40 1.41 -17.10
C ASN A 174 -1.26 1.68 -16.10
N SER A 175 -0.91 2.96 -15.89
CA SER A 175 0.20 3.37 -15.00
C SER A 175 0.11 2.78 -13.60
N ILE A 176 -1.10 2.67 -13.03
CA ILE A 176 -1.28 2.13 -11.67
C ILE A 176 -1.16 0.61 -11.58
N LEU A 177 -1.53 -0.14 -12.63
CA LEU A 177 -1.38 -1.60 -12.64
C LEU A 177 0.10 -1.98 -12.68
N GLN A 178 0.89 -1.27 -13.49
CA GLN A 178 2.33 -1.47 -13.56
C GLN A 178 3.01 -1.11 -12.24
N LEU A 179 2.56 -0.03 -11.59
CA LEU A 179 3.03 0.35 -10.26
C LEU A 179 2.76 -0.76 -9.23
N VAL A 180 1.51 -1.24 -9.16
CA VAL A 180 1.13 -2.32 -8.24
C VAL A 180 1.92 -3.59 -8.54
N ALA A 181 2.06 -3.98 -9.81
CA ALA A 181 2.89 -5.13 -10.17
C ALA A 181 4.33 -4.96 -9.67
N THR A 182 4.92 -3.78 -9.85
CA THR A 182 6.29 -3.48 -9.38
C THR A 182 6.40 -3.58 -7.87
N ILE A 183 5.49 -2.95 -7.12
CA ILE A 183 5.47 -2.96 -5.65
C ILE A 183 5.30 -4.38 -5.10
N VAL A 184 4.37 -5.15 -5.67
CA VAL A 184 4.06 -6.52 -5.25
C VAL A 184 5.24 -7.46 -5.53
N HIS A 185 5.80 -7.39 -6.74
CA HIS A 185 6.92 -8.24 -7.12
C HIS A 185 8.24 -7.88 -6.43
N GLN A 186 8.45 -6.61 -6.08
CA GLN A 186 9.62 -6.18 -5.30
C GLN A 186 9.41 -6.35 -3.79
N SER A 187 8.20 -6.70 -3.36
CA SER A 187 7.81 -6.79 -1.93
C SER A 187 8.22 -5.54 -1.13
N HIS A 188 8.17 -4.36 -1.75
CA HIS A 188 8.57 -3.11 -1.13
C HIS A 188 7.66 -1.98 -1.61
N LEU A 189 7.16 -1.18 -0.67
CA LEU A 189 6.24 -0.07 -0.91
C LEU A 189 6.84 1.04 -1.78
N CYS A 190 8.16 1.25 -1.70
CA CYS A 190 8.86 2.26 -2.47
C CYS A 190 10.14 1.68 -3.11
N PRO A 191 10.05 0.96 -4.23
CA PRO A 191 11.22 0.39 -4.91
C PRO A 191 11.88 1.45 -5.79
N LEU A 192 12.25 2.59 -5.20
CA LEU A 192 12.84 3.73 -5.89
C LEU A 192 14.22 4.07 -5.31
N PRO A 193 15.13 4.67 -6.10
CA PRO A 193 16.37 5.22 -5.59
C PRO A 193 16.14 6.27 -4.51
N LEU A 194 17.03 6.30 -3.51
CA LEU A 194 17.00 7.27 -2.40
C LEU A 194 17.12 8.73 -2.87
N SER A 195 17.69 8.96 -4.07
CA SER A 195 17.76 10.29 -4.69
C SER A 195 16.40 10.82 -5.15
N ILE A 196 15.44 9.91 -5.42
CA ILE A 196 14.07 10.25 -5.81
C ILE A 196 13.18 10.27 -4.57
N GLN A 197 13.21 9.18 -3.79
CA GLN A 197 12.41 9.05 -2.57
C GLN A 197 13.32 8.72 -1.38
N PRO A 198 13.63 9.70 -0.51
CA PRO A 198 14.47 9.43 0.65
C PRO A 198 13.73 8.56 1.66
N ILE A 199 14.39 7.49 2.07
CA ILE A 199 13.92 6.53 3.09
C ILE A 199 14.89 6.58 4.26
N SER A 200 14.36 6.66 5.47
CA SER A 200 15.14 6.50 6.68
C SER A 200 15.63 5.06 6.79
N TRP A 201 16.95 4.86 6.66
CA TRP A 201 17.56 3.52 6.65
C TRP A 201 17.19 2.67 7.86
N ASN A 202 17.04 3.29 9.03
CA ASN A 202 16.65 2.60 10.27
C ASN A 202 15.24 1.99 10.19
N PHE A 203 14.38 2.51 9.33
CA PHE A 203 12.98 2.12 9.19
C PHE A 203 12.63 1.56 7.81
N ASP A 204 13.61 1.22 6.99
CA ASP A 204 13.39 0.60 5.68
C ASP A 204 12.53 -0.67 5.77
N HIS A 205 12.75 -1.47 6.83
CA HIS A 205 11.96 -2.66 7.12
C HIS A 205 10.45 -2.41 7.26
N SER A 206 10.04 -1.19 7.65
CA SER A 206 8.61 -0.83 7.78
C SER A 206 7.89 -0.74 6.42
N LEU A 207 8.65 -0.62 5.33
CA LEU A 207 8.16 -0.50 3.96
C LEU A 207 8.06 -1.85 3.22
N HIS A 208 8.55 -2.95 3.82
CA HIS A 208 8.50 -4.28 3.21
C HIS A 208 7.10 -4.89 3.18
N LEU A 209 6.61 -5.30 2.02
CA LEU A 209 5.33 -5.98 1.86
C LEU A 209 5.42 -7.50 2.10
N TYR A 210 6.28 -7.94 3.01
CA TYR A 210 6.46 -9.35 3.30
C TYR A 210 5.96 -9.70 4.71
N PRO A 211 5.11 -10.74 4.87
CA PRO A 211 4.42 -11.49 3.82
C PRO A 211 3.40 -10.62 3.07
N THR A 212 3.08 -10.99 1.84
CA THR A 212 2.23 -10.20 0.93
C THR A 212 0.89 -9.82 1.60
N PRO A 213 0.47 -8.54 1.56
CA PRO A 213 -0.79 -8.10 2.15
C PRO A 213 -2.02 -8.62 1.37
N GLN A 214 -3.19 -8.56 2.00
CA GLN A 214 -4.46 -8.87 1.30
C GLN A 214 -4.95 -7.70 0.48
N THR A 215 -4.74 -6.49 0.99
CA THR A 215 -5.23 -5.26 0.39
C THR A 215 -4.15 -4.20 0.40
N ILE A 216 -3.95 -3.54 -0.74
CA ILE A 216 -3.02 -2.43 -0.89
C ILE A 216 -3.82 -1.20 -1.29
N ILE A 217 -3.69 -0.14 -0.51
CA ILE A 217 -4.34 1.15 -0.76
C ILE A 217 -3.26 2.14 -1.16
N LEU A 218 -3.30 2.58 -2.40
CA LEU A 218 -2.39 3.58 -2.94
C LEU A 218 -3.17 4.88 -3.12
N GLY A 219 -3.07 5.80 -2.17
CA GLY A 219 -3.65 7.14 -2.30
C GLY A 219 -2.74 8.03 -3.13
N ASP A 220 -3.11 8.29 -4.38
CA ASP A 220 -2.41 9.23 -5.27
C ASP A 220 -3.42 10.16 -5.95
N ARG A 221 -2.93 11.21 -6.61
CA ARG A 221 -3.74 12.15 -7.43
C ARG A 221 -4.24 11.56 -8.74
N SER A 222 -3.92 10.30 -9.00
CA SER A 222 -4.42 9.55 -10.15
C SER A 222 -5.91 9.25 -10.02
N GLU A 223 -6.56 8.89 -11.15
CA GLU A 223 -7.97 8.49 -11.18
C GLU A 223 -8.30 7.34 -10.21
N GLN A 224 -9.54 7.31 -9.73
CA GLN A 224 -10.05 6.21 -8.92
C GLN A 224 -10.02 4.90 -9.69
N LYS A 225 -9.48 3.87 -9.06
CA LYS A 225 -9.43 2.54 -9.66
C LYS A 225 -9.39 1.46 -8.60
N ALA A 226 -10.16 0.39 -8.81
CA ALA A 226 -10.09 -0.82 -8.01
C ALA A 226 -9.87 -2.03 -8.93
N PHE A 227 -8.97 -2.92 -8.55
CA PHE A 227 -8.71 -4.15 -9.27
C PHE A 227 -8.09 -5.21 -8.35
N LYS A 228 -8.14 -6.47 -8.78
CA LYS A 228 -7.45 -7.57 -8.10
C LYS A 228 -6.21 -7.97 -8.90
N TYR A 229 -5.06 -8.01 -8.24
CA TYR A 229 -3.79 -8.45 -8.82
C TYR A 229 -3.28 -9.67 -8.05
N THR A 230 -3.19 -10.83 -8.71
CA THR A 230 -2.68 -12.08 -8.10
C THR A 230 -3.29 -12.41 -6.73
N GLY A 231 -4.60 -12.17 -6.55
CA GLY A 231 -5.31 -12.41 -5.28
C GLY A 231 -5.24 -11.27 -4.25
N ILE A 232 -4.53 -10.18 -4.54
CA ILE A 232 -4.43 -8.97 -3.72
C ILE A 232 -5.45 -7.95 -4.23
N THR A 233 -6.23 -7.36 -3.33
CA THR A 233 -7.16 -6.27 -3.66
C THR A 233 -6.40 -4.96 -3.65
N CYS A 234 -6.26 -4.31 -4.80
CA CYS A 234 -5.52 -3.06 -4.94
C CYS A 234 -6.44 -1.96 -5.42
N PHE A 235 -6.44 -0.83 -4.74
CA PHE A 235 -7.23 0.32 -5.17
C PHE A 235 -6.59 1.66 -4.84
N ASN A 236 -6.96 2.66 -5.63
CA ASN A 236 -6.66 4.06 -5.41
C ASN A 236 -7.96 4.82 -5.13
N PRO A 237 -8.07 5.48 -3.96
CA PRO A 237 -9.23 6.33 -3.64
C PRO A 237 -9.31 7.63 -4.47
N GLY A 238 -8.27 7.99 -5.22
CA GLY A 238 -8.23 9.24 -5.99
C GLY A 238 -7.98 10.47 -5.12
N SER A 239 -8.00 11.66 -5.74
CA SER A 239 -7.88 12.92 -5.02
C SER A 239 -9.26 13.47 -4.65
N PHE A 240 -9.51 13.60 -3.35
CA PHE A 240 -10.75 14.19 -2.84
C PHE A 240 -10.85 15.67 -3.20
N SER A 241 -9.72 16.39 -3.24
CA SER A 241 -9.72 17.82 -3.55
C SER A 241 -10.07 18.14 -5.01
N ASN A 242 -9.84 17.21 -5.94
CA ASN A 242 -10.12 17.43 -7.36
C ASN A 242 -11.51 16.93 -7.76
N ASP A 243 -11.81 15.67 -7.41
CA ASP A 243 -12.97 14.96 -7.93
C ASP A 243 -14.03 14.64 -6.85
N PHE A 244 -13.81 15.10 -5.62
CA PHE A 244 -14.62 14.75 -4.42
C PHE A 244 -14.84 13.24 -4.29
N ALA A 245 -13.84 12.49 -4.73
CA ALA A 245 -13.90 11.06 -4.88
C ALA A 245 -13.42 10.36 -3.61
N PHE A 246 -14.14 9.34 -3.17
CA PHE A 246 -13.83 8.53 -1.99
C PHE A 246 -14.13 7.05 -2.26
N VAL A 247 -13.63 6.18 -1.38
CA VAL A 247 -13.83 4.73 -1.53
C VAL A 247 -14.36 4.12 -0.26
N ALA A 248 -15.38 3.30 -0.42
CA ALA A 248 -15.96 2.45 0.61
C ALA A 248 -15.39 1.03 0.48
N TYR A 249 -14.63 0.58 1.47
CA TYR A 249 -14.01 -0.74 1.48
C TYR A 249 -14.58 -1.63 2.57
N ARG A 250 -15.12 -2.79 2.20
CA ARG A 250 -15.63 -3.79 3.15
C ARG A 250 -14.55 -4.82 3.41
N PRO A 251 -13.97 -4.88 4.63
CA PRO A 251 -12.89 -5.80 4.94
C PRO A 251 -13.35 -7.26 4.84
N CYS A 252 -14.58 -7.58 5.26
CA CYS A 252 -15.09 -8.96 5.29
C CYS A 252 -15.19 -9.55 3.87
N SER A 253 -15.90 -8.88 2.95
CA SER A 253 -16.07 -9.33 1.56
C SER A 253 -14.92 -8.96 0.63
N GLN A 254 -14.02 -8.05 1.06
CA GLN A 254 -12.99 -7.41 0.22
C GLN A 254 -13.57 -6.69 -1.00
N GLU A 255 -14.80 -6.20 -0.88
CA GLU A 255 -15.46 -5.41 -1.91
C GLU A 255 -15.06 -3.94 -1.77
N VAL A 256 -14.88 -3.31 -2.93
CA VAL A 256 -14.46 -1.92 -3.04
C VAL A 256 -15.54 -1.19 -3.84
N GLU A 257 -16.20 -0.25 -3.20
CA GLU A 257 -17.21 0.62 -3.78
C GLU A 257 -16.59 1.99 -4.05
N LEU A 258 -16.50 2.35 -5.33
CA LEU A 258 -16.00 3.66 -5.76
C LEU A 258 -17.16 4.66 -5.72
N SER A 259 -16.94 5.84 -5.14
CA SER A 259 -17.98 6.86 -4.98
C SER A 259 -17.41 8.27 -5.07
N ALA A 260 -18.26 9.24 -5.39
CA ALA A 260 -17.91 10.66 -5.43
C ALA A 260 -19.13 11.50 -5.01
N VAL A 261 -18.89 12.70 -4.48
CA VAL A 261 -19.93 13.59 -3.92
C VAL A 261 -20.16 14.84 -4.76
#